data_AF-T1AWZ0-F1
#
_entry.id   AF-T1AWZ0-F1
#
_cell.length_a   1.000
_cell.length_b   1.000
_cell.length_c   1.000
_cell.angle_alpha   90.00
_cell.angle_beta   90.00
_cell.angle_gamma   90.00
#
_symmetry.space_group_name_H-M   'P 1'
#
loop_
_entity.id
_entity.type
_entity.pdbx_description
1 polymer ?
#
loop_
_entity_poly.entity_id
_entity_poly.type
_entity_poly.pdbx_seq_one_letter_code
_entity_poly.pdbx_strand_id
1 'polypeptide(L)'
;FFPPPAIQVEKAHGRIETRVVQTSTALNDYLDFPYVGQVFRIKRATTLVKSGKQRHEVAYGVTSCPPPGRTPAGSGSWRVITWGVRTSCTGSAT
;
A
#
# COMPACT_ATOMS: atom_id res chain seq x y z
N PHE A 1 6.97 -9.59 11.94
CA PHE A 1 7.90 -8.47 11.67
C PHE A 1 7.30 -7.60 10.59
N PHE A 2 7.17 -6.29 10.80
CA PHE A 2 6.75 -5.37 9.74
C PHE A 2 8.02 -4.85 9.05
N PRO A 3 8.19 -5.02 7.73
CA PRO A 3 9.27 -4.35 7.01
C PRO A 3 9.15 -2.83 7.18
N PRO A 4 10.25 -2.08 6.97
CA PRO A 4 10.22 -0.63 6.99
C PRO A 4 9.07 -0.10 6.10
N PRO A 5 8.27 0.85 6.58
CA PRO A 5 7.17 1.40 5.79
C PRO A 5 7.70 2.08 4.53
N ALA A 6 6.98 1.91 3.42
CA ALA A 6 7.17 2.76 2.26
C ALA A 6 6.47 4.09 2.52
N ILE A 7 7.21 5.20 2.47
CA ILE A 7 6.71 6.55 2.71
C ILE A 7 6.82 7.33 1.41
N GLN A 8 5.72 7.97 1.02
CA GLN A 8 5.67 8.87 -0.13
C GLN A 8 5.07 10.19 0.30
N VAL A 9 5.76 11.29 0.00
CA VAL A 9 5.27 12.65 0.24
C VAL A 9 5.14 13.34 -1.10
N GLU A 10 3.97 13.88 -1.38
CA GLU A 10 3.66 14.59 -2.62
C GLU A 10 3.06 15.96 -2.28
N LYS A 11 3.46 16.99 -3.02
CA LYS A 11 2.89 18.33 -2.92
C LYS A 11 2.29 18.72 -4.27
N ALA A 12 0.98 18.87 -4.31
CA ALA A 12 0.25 19.21 -5.54
C ALA A 12 -0.99 20.06 -5.23
N HIS A 13 -1.31 21.02 -6.11
CA HIS A 13 -2.55 21.82 -6.06
C HIS A 13 -2.86 22.47 -4.69
N GLY A 14 -1.82 22.91 -3.97
CA GLY A 14 -1.98 23.52 -2.63
C GLY A 14 -2.29 22.51 -1.51
N ARG A 15 -2.02 21.22 -1.74
CA ARG A 15 -2.16 20.14 -0.77
C ARG A 15 -0.82 19.44 -0.59
N ILE A 16 -0.51 19.01 0.63
CA ILE A 16 0.59 18.12 0.95
C ILE A 16 -0.03 16.78 1.33
N GLU A 17 0.23 15.76 0.54
CA GLU A 17 -0.21 14.39 0.81
C GLU A 17 0.98 13.55 1.27
N THR A 18 0.82 12.91 2.43
CA THR A 18 1.74 11.91 2.93
C THR A 18 1.04 10.56 2.94
N ARG A 19 1.65 9.58 2.27
CA ARG A 19 1.16 8.20 2.19
C ARG A 19 2.18 7.29 2.85
N VAL A 20 1.73 6.51 3.82
CA VAL A 20 2.54 5.52 4.51
C VAL A 20 1.91 4.16 4.27
N VAL A 21 2.63 3.29 3.58
CA VAL A 21 2.21 1.92 3.30
C VAL A 21 3.05 0.97 4.14
N GLN A 22 2.37 0.09 4.86
CA GLN A 22 2.97 -0.96 5.66
C GLN A 22 2.40 -2.29 5.24
N THR A 23 3.25 -3.26 4.97
CA THR A 23 2.85 -4.63 4.65
C THR A 23 3.23 -5.57 5.79
N SER A 24 2.59 -6.73 5.88
CA SER A 24 2.97 -7.78 6.82
C SER A 24 2.43 -9.11 6.34
N THR A 25 3.18 -10.18 6.57
CA THR A 25 2.72 -11.55 6.37
C THR A 25 2.28 -12.20 7.68
N ALA A 26 2.51 -11.55 8.83
CA ALA A 26 2.27 -12.14 10.15
C ALA A 26 0.78 -12.41 10.44
N LEU A 27 -0.12 -11.80 9.68
CA LEU A 27 -1.57 -11.99 9.83
C LEU A 27 -2.12 -13.07 8.90
N ASN A 28 -1.31 -13.62 7.99
CA ASN A 28 -1.76 -14.60 7.01
C ASN A 28 -2.28 -15.88 7.68
N ASP A 29 -1.59 -16.36 8.72
CA ASP A 29 -1.96 -17.59 9.45
C ASP A 29 -3.22 -17.45 10.31
N TYR A 30 -3.72 -16.22 10.47
CA TYR A 30 -4.94 -15.90 11.23
C TYR A 30 -6.14 -15.60 10.31
N LEU A 31 -5.95 -15.62 8.99
CA LEU A 31 -6.99 -15.28 8.03
C LEU A 31 -7.43 -16.54 7.28
N ASP A 32 -8.70 -16.94 7.45
CA ASP A 32 -9.37 -17.97 6.64
C ASP A 32 -9.71 -17.45 5.22
N PHE A 33 -8.78 -16.73 4.58
CA PHE A 33 -8.96 -16.20 3.23
C PHE A 33 -8.07 -16.97 2.24
N PRO A 34 -8.64 -17.56 1.17
CA PRO A 34 -7.87 -18.37 0.24
C PRO A 34 -6.81 -17.51 -0.48
N TYR A 35 -5.59 -18.04 -0.59
CA TYR A 35 -4.47 -17.42 -1.30
C TYR A 35 -3.99 -16.07 -0.72
N VAL A 36 -4.09 -15.86 0.60
CA VAL A 36 -3.51 -14.67 1.23
C VAL A 36 -1.98 -14.68 1.10
N GLY A 37 -1.42 -13.67 0.43
CA GLY A 37 0.02 -13.49 0.24
C GLY A 37 0.62 -12.55 1.27
N GLN A 38 -0.04 -11.43 1.52
CA GLN A 38 0.28 -10.49 2.59
C GLN A 38 -0.91 -9.57 2.91
N VAL A 39 -0.90 -8.99 4.10
CA VAL A 39 -1.80 -7.90 4.49
C VAL A 39 -1.09 -6.56 4.40
N PHE A 40 -1.84 -5.48 4.21
CA PHE A 40 -1.28 -4.15 4.21
C PHE A 40 -2.19 -3.10 4.85
N ARG A 41 -1.56 -2.04 5.35
CA ARG A 41 -2.18 -0.84 5.91
C ARG A 41 -1.68 0.37 5.15
N ILE A 42 -2.59 1.24 4.76
CA ILE A 42 -2.30 2.52 4.12
C ILE A 42 -2.81 3.63 5.02
N LYS A 43 -1.90 4.51 5.45
CA LYS A 43 -2.25 5.76 6.09
C LYS A 43 -2.07 6.89 5.09
N ARG A 44 -3.09 7.72 4.92
CA ARG A 44 -3.03 8.95 4.12
C ARG A 44 -3.26 10.14 5.04
N ALA A 45 -2.36 11.10 5.01
CA ALA A 45 -2.53 12.39 5.65
C ALA A 45 -2.48 13.47 4.57
N THR A 46 -3.52 14.29 4.48
CA THR A 46 -3.57 15.40 3.54
C THR A 46 -3.70 16.71 4.28
N THR A 47 -2.77 17.64 4.04
CA THR A 47 -2.79 18.98 4.61
C THR A 47 -3.08 20.00 3.52
N LEU A 48 -4.10 20.83 3.70
CA LEU A 48 -4.35 21.99 2.83
C LEU A 48 -3.42 23.14 3.22
N VAL A 49 -2.52 23.54 2.32
CA VAL A 49 -1.48 24.54 2.61
C VAL A 49 -2.09 25.91 2.94
N LYS A 50 -3.20 26.27 2.29
CA LYS A 50 -3.84 27.57 2.48
C LYS A 50 -4.59 27.73 3.81
N SER A 51 -5.16 26.64 4.33
CA SER A 51 -6.03 26.68 5.52
C SER A 51 -5.47 25.92 6.71
N GLY A 52 -4.36 25.19 6.53
CA GLY A 52 -3.80 24.29 7.54
C GLY A 52 -4.67 23.07 7.86
N LYS A 53 -5.86 22.93 7.23
CA LYS A 53 -6.77 21.82 7.53
C LYS A 53 -6.14 20.48 7.15
N GLN A 54 -6.18 19.54 8.09
CA GLN A 54 -5.66 18.19 7.90
C GLN A 54 -6.80 17.18 7.77
N ARG A 55 -6.59 16.17 6.93
CA ARG A 55 -7.45 15.00 6.80
C ARG A 55 -6.61 13.75 6.96
N HIS A 56 -7.08 12.81 7.75
CA HIS A 56 -6.42 11.51 7.95
C HIS A 56 -7.36 10.39 7.50
N GLU A 57 -6.81 9.41 6.81
CA GLU A 57 -7.51 8.20 6.37
C GLU A 57 -6.61 6.99 6.62
N VAL A 58 -7.21 5.91 7.11
CA VAL A 58 -6.54 4.61 7.26
C VAL A 58 -7.35 3.57 6.52
N ALA A 59 -6.71 2.88 5.58
CA ALA A 59 -7.29 1.76 4.84
C ALA A 59 -6.49 0.49 5.12
N TYR A 60 -7.20 -0.64 5.18
CA TYR A 60 -6.63 -1.97 5.35
C TYR A 60 -6.98 -2.83 4.14
N GLY A 61 -6.08 -3.72 3.76
CA GLY A 61 -6.30 -4.62 2.64
C GLY A 61 -5.50 -5.91 2.76
N VAL A 62 -5.93 -6.89 1.97
CA VAL A 62 -5.25 -8.18 1.80
C VAL A 62 -4.91 -8.33 0.32
N THR A 63 -3.77 -8.94 0.01
CA THR A 63 -3.36 -9.23 -1.37
C THR A 63 -2.73 -10.61 -1.45
N SER A 64 -2.86 -11.24 -2.62
CA SER A 64 -2.17 -12.48 -2.96
C SER A 64 -0.71 -12.25 -3.41
N CYS A 65 -0.31 -10.99 -3.62
CA CYS A 65 1.05 -10.66 -4.05
C CYS A 65 2.06 -10.89 -2.92
N PRO A 66 3.20 -11.56 -3.16
CA PRO A 66 4.23 -11.76 -2.14
C PRO A 66 4.95 -10.45 -1.76
N PRO A 67 5.65 -10.41 -0.60
CA PRO A 67 6.38 -9.23 -0.15
C PRO A 67 7.56 -8.86 -1.09
N PRO A 68 7.95 -7.57 -1.17
CA PRO A 68 9.14 -7.13 -1.89
C PRO A 68 10.37 -7.88 -1.38
N GLY A 69 11.07 -8.57 -2.27
CA GLY A 69 12.23 -9.42 -1.93
C GLY A 69 11.98 -10.92 -2.08
N ARG A 70 10.74 -11.35 -2.32
CA ARG A 70 10.42 -12.73 -2.74
C ARG A 70 10.17 -12.88 -4.25
N THR A 71 10.31 -11.78 -5.00
CA THR A 71 10.20 -11.70 -6.46
C THR A 71 11.61 -11.47 -7.03
N PRO A 72 12.01 -12.11 -8.15
CA PRO A 72 13.31 -11.85 -8.79
C PRO A 72 13.49 -10.35 -9.09
N ALA A 73 14.71 -9.86 -8.94
CA ALA A 73 15.02 -8.43 -8.97
C ALA A 73 14.59 -7.75 -10.29
N GLY A 74 13.82 -6.66 -10.15
CA GLY A 74 13.39 -5.80 -11.25
C GLY A 74 11.88 -5.79 -11.41
N SER A 75 11.28 -4.59 -11.45
CA SER A 75 9.89 -4.36 -11.90
C SER A 75 8.76 -4.55 -10.88
N GLY A 76 8.91 -4.05 -9.65
CA GLY A 76 7.79 -3.93 -8.71
C GLY A 76 7.15 -2.54 -8.71
N SER A 77 6.25 -2.23 -9.65
CA SER A 77 5.40 -1.03 -9.52
C SER A 77 4.23 -1.33 -8.58
N TRP A 78 4.21 -0.71 -7.40
CA TRP A 78 3.12 -0.90 -6.44
C TRP A 78 1.92 -0.04 -6.82
N ARG A 79 0.93 -0.64 -7.50
CA ARG A 79 -0.37 -0.01 -7.72
C ARG A 79 -1.26 -0.30 -6.52
N VAL A 80 -1.47 0.72 -5.68
CA VAL A 80 -2.47 0.69 -4.61
C VAL A 80 -3.85 0.83 -5.22
N ILE A 81 -4.68 -0.21 -5.05
CA ILE A 81 -6.07 -0.24 -5.51
C ILE A 81 -6.98 0.18 -4.36
N THR A 82 -7.89 1.10 -4.66
CA THR A 82 -8.93 1.59 -3.76
C THR A 82 -10.07 0.56 -3.71
N TRP A 83 -10.48 0.18 -2.50
CA TRP A 83 -11.67 -0.59 -2.11
C TRP A 83 -12.34 -1.50 -3.16
N GLY A 84 -12.26 -2.82 -2.94
CA GLY A 84 -13.06 -3.85 -3.62
C GLY A 84 -12.29 -4.70 -4.63
N VAL A 85 -11.89 -5.90 -4.20
CA VAL A 85 -11.56 -7.13 -4.96
C VAL A 85 -10.79 -7.06 -6.30
N ARG A 86 -9.76 -7.94 -6.34
CA ARG A 86 -8.99 -8.54 -7.45
C ARG A 86 -7.90 -7.67 -8.10
N THR A 87 -6.65 -8.01 -7.74
CA THR A 87 -5.45 -7.55 -8.44
C THR A 87 -4.77 -8.76 -9.10
N SER A 88 -4.85 -8.90 -10.42
CA SER A 88 -3.95 -9.80 -11.16
C SER A 88 -2.61 -9.10 -11.36
N CYS A 89 -1.50 -9.81 -11.15
CA CYS A 89 -0.17 -9.35 -11.54
C CYS A 89 -0.08 -9.37 -13.07
N THR A 90 -0.13 -8.22 -13.74
CA THR A 90 0.21 -8.14 -15.18
C THR A 90 1.66 -7.70 -15.31
N GLY A 91 2.55 -8.66 -15.57
CA GLY A 91 3.91 -8.36 -16.01
C GLY A 91 3.91 -8.21 -17.54
N SER A 92 4.30 -7.04 -18.05
CA SER A 92 4.68 -6.88 -19.46
C SER A 92 6.21 -6.87 -19.53
N ALA A 93 6.79 -7.93 -20.10
CA ALA A 93 8.17 -7.92 -20.54
C ALA A 93 8.26 -7.17 -21.87
N THR A 94 9.27 -6.30 -22.02
CA THR A 94 9.76 -5.82 -23.32
C THR A 94 11.09 -6.52 -23.58
#